data_AF-A0A550GMB1-F1
#
_entry.id   AF-A0A550GMB1-F1
#
_cell.length_a   1.000
_cell.length_b   1.000
_cell.length_c   1.000
_cell.angle_alpha   90.00
_cell.angle_beta   90.00
_cell.angle_gamma   90.00
#
_symmetry.space_group_name_H-M   'P 1'
#
loop_
_entity.id
_entity.type
_entity.pdbx_description
1 polymer ?
#
loop_
_entity_poly.entity_id
_entity_poly.type
_entity_poly.pdbx_seq_one_letter_code
_entity_poly.pdbx_strand_id
1 'polypeptide(L)' 'MEIPVFSRSQAGKKTTYRLSDISKIIENLKGFINILRVYTNVIDREKVEHATAKILGRIPTTAKISY' A
#
# COMPACT_ATOMS: atom_id res chain seq x y z
N MET A 1 -1.43 10.85 -2.75
CA MET A 1 -1.70 9.51 -2.18
C MET A 1 -0.55 9.18 -1.24
N GLU A 2 -0.82 8.76 0.00
CA GLU A 2 0.22 8.37 0.96
C GLU A 2 0.26 6.85 1.09
N ILE A 3 1.46 6.26 1.07
CA ILE A 3 1.64 4.81 1.20
C ILE A 3 2.12 4.52 2.62
N PRO A 4 1.34 3.81 3.45
CA PRO A 4 1.75 3.45 4.80
C PRO A 4 2.80 2.33 4.73
N VAL A 5 3.90 2.53 5.43
CA VAL A 5 4.95 1.52 5.63
C VAL A 5 5.15 1.28 7.12
N PHE A 6 5.76 0.16 7.49
CA PHE A 6 6.04 -0.11 8.89
C PHE A 6 7.40 -0.76 9.05
N SER A 7 8.04 -0.44 10.17
CA SER A 7 9.21 -1.17 10.64
C SER A 7 8.86 -1.94 11.91
N ARG A 8 9.59 -3.02 12.14
CA ARG A 8 9.59 -3.72 13.43
C ARG A 8 10.93 -3.42 14.09
N SER A 9 10.88 -2.89 15.31
CA SER A 9 12.08 -2.77 16.15
C SER A 9 12.59 -4.15 16.56
N GLN A 10 13.83 -4.23 17.04
CA GLN A 10 14.39 -5.46 17.62
C GLN A 10 13.53 -5.99 18.79
N ALA A 11 12.83 -5.11 19.51
CA ALA A 11 11.88 -5.46 20.57
C ALA A 11 10.48 -5.88 20.03
N GLY A 12 10.31 -6.07 18.72
CA GLY A 12 9.07 -6.53 18.09
C GLY A 12 7.97 -5.48 17.94
N LYS A 13 8.14 -4.28 18.52
CA LYS A 13 7.18 -3.17 18.38
C LYS A 13 7.08 -2.74 16.92
N LYS A 14 5.85 -2.72 16.38
CA LYS A 14 5.52 -2.23 15.04
C LYS A 14 5.26 -0.73 15.10
N THR A 15 5.99 0.05 14.31
CA THR A 15 5.76 1.49 14.13
C THR A 15 5.38 1.75 12.68
N THR A 16 4.33 2.53 12.46
CA THR A 16 3.87 2.93 11.13
C THR A 16 4.44 4.29 10.74
N TYR A 17 4.79 4.43 9.47
CA TYR A 17 5.35 5.65 8.88
C TYR A 17 4.65 5.92 7.55
N ARG A 18 4.71 7.17 7.08
CA ARG A 18 4.37 7.48 5.68
C ARG A 18 5.63 7.28 4.84
N LEU A 19 5.49 6.71 3.65
CA LEU A 19 6.63 6.49 2.76
C LEU A 19 7.33 7.80 2.37
N SER A 20 6.56 8.89 2.25
CA SER A 20 7.03 10.27 2.05
C SER A 20 7.99 10.76 3.14
N ASP A 21 7.73 10.41 4.41
CA ASP A 21 8.57 10.80 5.55
C ASP A 21 9.96 10.13 5.48
N ILE A 22 10.04 8.97 4.82
CA ILE A 22 11.28 8.19 4.71
C ILE A 22 12.06 8.53 3.44
N SER A 23 11.36 8.80 2.33
CA SER A 23 11.98 9.05 1.02
C SER A 23 11.51 10.37 0.41
N LYS A 24 12.42 11.35 0.38
CA LYS A 24 12.20 12.64 -0.31
C LYS A 24 11.95 12.49 -1.81
N ILE A 25 12.43 11.41 -2.42
CA ILE A 25 12.14 11.12 -3.83
C ILE A 25 10.65 10.81 -3.98
N ILE A 26 10.09 9.98 -3.10
CA ILE A 26 8.65 9.64 -3.12
C ILE A 26 7.78 10.86 -2.84
N GLU A 27 8.23 11.79 -1.98
CA GLU A 27 7.49 13.04 -1.73
C GLU A 27 7.19 13.82 -3.02
N ASN A 28 8.15 13.82 -3.96
CA ASN A 28 7.98 14.47 -5.27
C ASN A 28 7.22 13.57 -6.26
N LEU A 29 7.47 12.26 -6.24
CA LEU A 29 6.87 11.33 -7.20
C LEU A 29 5.40 10.99 -6.91
N LYS A 30 4.91 11.15 -5.67
CA LYS A 30 3.56 10.71 -5.26
C LYS A 30 2.41 11.35 -6.05
N GLY A 31 2.63 12.52 -6.66
CA GLY A 31 1.68 13.17 -7.55
C GLY A 31 1.57 12.53 -8.94
N PHE A 32 2.58 11.75 -9.33
CA PHE A 32 2.69 11.08 -10.63
C PHE A 32 2.36 9.58 -10.58
N ILE A 33 2.19 9.01 -9.38
CA ILE A 33 1.84 7.60 -9.20
C ILE A 33 0.37 7.41 -9.59
N ASN A 34 0.15 6.82 -10.76
CA ASN A 34 -1.18 6.53 -11.27
C ASN A 34 -1.72 5.15 -10.84
N ILE A 35 -0.83 4.18 -10.60
CA ILE A 35 -1.19 2.80 -10.24
C ILE A 35 -0.27 2.30 -9.13
N LEU A 36 -0.85 1.70 -8.10
CA LEU A 36 -0.14 0.92 -7.08
C LEU A 36 -0.57 -0.54 -7.21
N ARG A 37 0.38 -1.45 -7.50
CA ARG A 37 0.12 -2.87 -7.69
C ARG A 37 0.64 -3.68 -6.51
N VAL A 38 -0.24 -4.50 -5.92
CA VAL A 38 0.09 -5.41 -4.82
C VAL A 38 0.20 -6.83 -5.39
N TYR A 39 1.34 -7.48 -5.16
CA TYR A 39 1.59 -8.84 -5.59
C TYR A 39 1.45 -9.80 -4.41
N THR A 40 0.86 -10.97 -4.66
CA THR A 40 0.71 -12.03 -3.68
C THR A 40 0.58 -13.39 -4.37
N ASN A 41 0.78 -14.45 -3.60
CA ASN A 41 0.51 -15.81 -4.06
C ASN A 41 -1.00 -16.00 -4.33
N VAL A 42 -1.33 -16.88 -5.27
CA VAL A 42 -2.73 -17.15 -5.68
C VAL A 42 -3.60 -17.50 -4.47
N ILE A 43 -3.07 -18.32 -3.56
CA ILE A 43 -3.76 -18.78 -2.34
C ILE A 43 -4.12 -17.65 -1.36
N ASP A 44 -3.44 -16.51 -1.43
CA ASP A 44 -3.60 -15.39 -0.50
C ASP A 44 -4.33 -14.20 -1.14
N ARG A 45 -4.76 -14.31 -2.40
CA ARG A 45 -5.38 -13.20 -3.16
C ARG A 45 -6.55 -12.55 -2.42
N GLU A 46 -7.49 -13.35 -1.95
CA GLU A 46 -8.67 -12.84 -1.24
C GLU A 46 -8.31 -12.13 0.07
N LYS A 47 -7.40 -12.73 0.85
CA LYS A 47 -6.93 -12.13 2.12
C LYS A 47 -6.24 -10.80 1.88
N VAL A 48 -5.39 -10.74 0.84
CA VAL A 48 -4.67 -9.52 0.46
C VAL A 48 -5.61 -8.47 -0.12
N GLU A 49 -6.62 -8.84 -0.91
CA GLU A 49 -7.63 -7.90 -1.40
C GLU A 49 -8.37 -7.21 -0.25
N HIS A 50 -8.84 -7.99 0.74
CA HIS A 50 -9.50 -7.45 1.93
C HIS A 50 -8.57 -6.53 2.75
N ALA A 51 -7.32 -6.94 2.96
CA ALA A 51 -6.35 -6.11 3.68
C ALA A 51 -6.03 -4.82 2.92
N THR A 52 -5.90 -4.90 1.60
CA THR A 52 -5.62 -3.75 0.72
C THR A 52 -6.77 -2.75 0.80
N ALA A 53 -8.02 -3.20 0.70
CA ALA A 53 -9.20 -2.34 0.82
C ALA A 53 -9.26 -1.62 2.18
N LYS A 54 -8.83 -2.29 3.26
CA LYS A 54 -8.78 -1.71 4.61
C LYS A 54 -7.66 -0.68 4.79
N ILE A 55 -6.49 -0.91 4.17
CA ILE A 55 -5.29 -0.09 4.40
C ILE A 55 -5.18 1.06 3.40
N LEU A 56 -5.43 0.79 2.12
CA LEU A 56 -5.28 1.75 1.02
C LEU A 56 -6.60 2.37 0.58
N GLY A 57 -7.72 1.92 1.16
CA GLY A 57 -9.07 2.30 0.75
C GLY A 57 -9.62 1.38 -0.33
N ARG A 58 -10.93 1.50 -0.57
CA ARG A 58 -11.62 0.71 -1.60
C ARG A 58 -11.27 1.26 -2.98
N ILE A 59 -10.95 0.35 -3.90
CA ILE A 59 -10.83 0.68 -5.31
C ILE A 59 -12.25 1.03 -5.80
N PRO A 60 -12.48 2.23 -6.36
CA PRO A 60 -13.77 2.54 -6.96
C PRO A 60 -14.03 1.53 -8.07
N THR A 61 -15.27 1.05 -8.20
CA THR A 61 -15.64 -0.02 -9.14
C THR A 61 -15.21 0.31 -10.59
N THR A 62 -15.18 1.59 -10.94
CA THR A 62 -14.73 2.14 -12.22
C THR A 62 -13.24 1.92 -12.51
N ALA A 63 -12.41 1.76 -11.47
CA ALA A 63 -10.98 1.52 -11.59
C ALA A 63 -10.61 0.03 -11.53
N LYS A 64 -11.59 -0.87 -11.42
CA LYS A 64 -11.36 -2.32 -11.45
C LYS A 64 -11.09 -2.75 -12.89
N ILE A 65 -9.82 -2.82 -13.26
CA ILE A 65 -9.39 -3.41 -14.53
C ILE A 65 -9.72 -4.91 -14.44
N SER A 66 -10.62 -5.35 -15.30
CA SER A 66 -11.27 -6.67 -15.33
C SER A 66 -10.31 -7.87 -15.31
N TYR A 67 -10.86 -9.01 -14.84
CA TYR A 67 -10.21 -10.32 -14.65
C TYR A 67 -9.71 -10.97 -15.95
#